data_AF-A0A645H319-F1
#
_entry.id   AF-A0A645H319-F1
#
_cell.length_a   1.000
_cell.length_b   1.000
_cell.length_c   1.000
_cell.angle_alpha   90.00
_cell.angle_beta   90.00
_cell.angle_gamma   90.00
#
_symmetry.space_group_name_H-M   'P 1'
#
loop_
_entity.id
_entity.type
_entity.pdbx_description
1 polymer ?
#
loop_
_entity_poly.entity_id
_entity_poly.type
_entity_poly.pdbx_seq_one_letter_code
_entity_poly.pdbx_strand_id
1 'polypeptide(L)'
;MSNERIVLEVDGNTAKAWRNSPPDFKLQVEKEINFQLKRRLKEVQLAEFKKTVDQVRDEASKNGLTEEILNQILNEEEEDYI
;
A
#
# COMPACT_ATOMS: atom_id res chain seq x y z
N MET A 1 7.21 6.21 -21.40
CA MET A 1 6.24 5.64 -20.45
C MET A 1 4.98 5.31 -21.23
N SER A 2 4.58 4.04 -21.27
CA SER A 2 3.37 3.59 -21.96
C SER A 2 2.13 3.80 -21.10
N ASN A 3 1.03 4.25 -21.70
CA ASN A 3 -0.26 4.26 -21.02
C ASN A 3 -0.87 2.86 -21.07
N GLU A 4 -1.33 2.36 -19.92
CA GLU A 4 -2.10 1.12 -19.81
C GLU A 4 -3.58 1.43 -19.57
N ARG A 5 -4.46 0.57 -20.11
CA ARG A 5 -5.91 0.75 -20.00
C ARG A 5 -6.47 -0.08 -18.85
N ILE A 6 -7.10 0.61 -17.90
CA ILE A 6 -8.03 0.01 -16.94
C ILE A 6 -9.48 0.29 -17.35
N VAL A 7 -10.39 -0.61 -17.01
CA VAL A 7 -11.85 -0.42 -17.20
C VAL A 7 -12.48 -0.38 -15.82
N LEU A 8 -13.20 0.71 -15.54
CA LEU A 8 -13.95 0.89 -14.30
C LEU A 8 -15.43 0.95 -14.64
N GLU A 9 -16.23 0.12 -13.99
CA GLU A 9 -17.68 0.21 -14.08
C GLU A 9 -18.18 1.34 -13.18
N VAL A 10 -19.03 2.20 -13.74
CA VAL A 10 -19.61 3.36 -13.07
C VAL A 10 -21.11 3.41 -13.37
N ASP A 11 -21.85 4.25 -12.65
CA ASP A 11 -23.27 4.43 -12.95
C ASP A 11 -23.49 4.99 -14.38
N GLY A 12 -24.61 4.62 -14.97
CA GLY A 12 -24.91 4.95 -16.36
C GLY A 12 -25.00 6.46 -16.65
N ASN A 13 -25.37 7.28 -15.66
CA ASN A 13 -25.46 8.73 -15.81
C ASN A 13 -24.06 9.35 -15.82
N THR A 14 -23.17 8.92 -14.93
CA THR A 14 -21.75 9.28 -14.91
C THR A 14 -21.07 8.89 -16.21
N ALA A 15 -21.32 7.69 -16.75
CA ALA A 15 -20.76 7.27 -18.03
C ALA A 15 -21.22 8.16 -19.20
N LYS A 16 -22.49 8.60 -19.20
CA LYS A 16 -23.03 9.54 -20.21
C LYS A 16 -22.41 10.93 -20.04
N ALA A 17 -22.35 11.45 -18.82
CA ALA A 17 -21.74 12.74 -18.52
C ALA A 17 -20.26 12.76 -18.93
N TRP A 18 -19.52 11.71 -18.59
CA TRP A 18 -18.12 11.52 -19.00
C TRP A 18 -17.97 11.59 -20.53
N ARG A 19 -18.76 10.81 -21.28
CA ARG A 19 -18.68 10.79 -22.75
C ARG A 19 -18.80 12.19 -23.36
N ASN A 20 -19.73 12.99 -22.83
CA ASN A 20 -20.04 14.34 -23.32
C ASN A 20 -19.14 15.44 -22.73
N SER A 21 -18.19 15.09 -21.86
CA SER A 21 -17.33 16.08 -21.19
C SER A 21 -16.19 16.58 -22.10
N PRO A 22 -15.73 17.84 -21.92
CA PRO A 22 -14.58 18.39 -22.63
C PRO A 22 -13.29 17.60 -22.42
N PRO A 23 -12.35 17.58 -23.38
CA PRO A 23 -11.07 16.89 -23.24
C PRO A 23 -10.25 17.31 -22.02
N ASP A 24 -10.19 18.62 -21.73
CA ASP A 24 -9.42 19.13 -20.59
C ASP A 24 -9.99 18.66 -19.25
N PHE A 25 -11.33 18.59 -19.14
CA PHE A 25 -12.00 18.04 -17.97
C PHE A 25 -11.65 16.55 -17.80
N LYS A 26 -11.70 15.77 -18.89
CA LYS A 26 -11.33 14.35 -18.86
C LYS A 26 -9.89 14.17 -18.39
N LEU A 27 -8.96 14.96 -18.91
CA LEU A 27 -7.56 14.90 -18.52
C LEU A 27 -7.35 15.23 -17.03
N GLN A 28 -8.08 16.19 -16.48
CA GLN A 28 -8.03 16.53 -15.06
C GLN A 28 -8.52 15.36 -14.19
N VAL A 29 -9.66 14.78 -14.57
CA VAL A 29 -10.21 13.62 -13.85
C VAL A 29 -9.31 12.39 -13.97
N GLU A 30 -8.72 12.12 -15.13
CA GLU A 30 -7.75 11.02 -15.30
C GLU A 30 -6.54 11.17 -14.38
N LYS A 31 -6.02 12.41 -14.22
CA LYS A 31 -4.93 12.69 -13.27
C LYS A 31 -5.37 12.44 -11.83
N GLU A 32 -6.56 12.88 -11.47
CA GLU A 32 -7.12 12.67 -10.12
C GLU A 32 -7.30 11.18 -9.83
N ILE A 33 -7.92 10.42 -10.74
CA ILE A 33 -8.09 8.97 -10.61
C ILE A 33 -6.73 8.28 -10.45
N ASN A 34 -5.74 8.62 -11.26
CA ASN A 34 -4.39 8.06 -11.13
C ASN A 34 -3.75 8.35 -9.77
N PHE A 35 -3.88 9.59 -9.27
CA PHE A 35 -3.37 9.96 -7.96
C PHE A 35 -4.06 9.17 -6.83
N GLN A 36 -5.39 9.12 -6.87
CA GLN A 36 -6.20 8.42 -5.88
C GLN A 36 -5.95 6.91 -5.87
N LEU A 37 -5.83 6.29 -7.04
CA LEU A 37 -5.49 4.86 -7.15
C LEU A 37 -4.12 4.57 -6.53
N LYS A 38 -3.09 5.36 -6.88
CA LYS A 38 -1.75 5.19 -6.30
C LYS A 38 -1.75 5.36 -4.79
N ARG A 39 -2.48 6.35 -4.27
CA ARG A 39 -2.60 6.58 -2.83
C ARG A 39 -3.26 5.41 -2.12
N ARG A 40 -4.42 4.97 -2.60
CA ARG A 40 -5.18 3.85 -2.00
C ARG A 40 -4.40 2.53 -2.06
N LEU A 41 -3.69 2.27 -3.16
CA LEU A 41 -2.83 1.08 -3.26
C LEU A 41 -1.70 1.09 -2.23
N LYS A 42 -1.07 2.24 -1.99
CA LYS A 42 -0.06 2.36 -0.92
C LYS A 42 -0.65 2.12 0.46
N GLU A 43 -1.86 2.61 0.72
CA GLU A 43 -2.56 2.38 1.99
C GLU A 43 -2.88 0.89 2.19
N VAL A 44 -3.34 0.19 1.15
CA VAL A 44 -3.57 -1.27 1.18
C VAL A 44 -2.26 -2.02 1.45
N GLN A 45 -1.20 -1.71 0.70
CA GLN A 45 0.11 -2.34 0.89
C GLN A 45 0.67 -2.10 2.30
N LEU A 46 0.49 -0.90 2.85
CA LEU A 46 0.91 -0.59 4.22
C LEU A 46 0.10 -1.38 5.25
N ALA A 47 -1.21 -1.52 5.04
CA ALA A 47 -2.06 -2.32 5.93
C ALA A 47 -1.68 -3.82 5.87
N GLU A 48 -1.41 -4.34 4.68
CA GLU A 48 -0.93 -5.71 4.48
C GLU A 48 0.44 -5.91 5.13
N PHE A 49 1.38 -4.97 4.92
CA PHE A 49 2.69 -5.01 5.57
C PHE A 49 2.58 -5.01 7.09
N LYS A 50 1.76 -4.13 7.67
CA LYS A 50 1.51 -4.09 9.12
C LYS A 50 0.95 -5.42 9.63
N LYS A 51 -0.02 -5.99 8.92
CA LYS A 51 -0.59 -7.30 9.27
C LYS A 51 0.49 -8.39 9.27
N THR A 52 1.38 -8.40 8.29
CA THR A 52 2.50 -9.36 8.23
C THR A 52 3.45 -9.16 9.40
N VAL A 53 3.84 -7.92 9.73
CA VAL A 53 4.71 -7.62 10.87
C VAL A 53 4.05 -8.04 12.19
N ASP A 54 2.76 -7.77 12.38
CA ASP A 54 2.02 -8.20 13.56
C ASP A 54 2.00 -9.73 13.68
N GLN A 55 1.80 -10.45 12.58
CA GLN A 55 1.85 -11.92 12.56
C GLN A 55 3.23 -12.46 12.95
N VAL A 56 4.31 -11.87 12.43
CA VAL A 56 5.68 -12.24 12.76
C VAL A 56 5.96 -11.97 14.25
N ARG A 57 5.53 -10.81 14.78
CA ARG A 57 5.66 -10.50 16.20
C ARG A 57 4.93 -11.55 17.06
N ASP A 58 3.70 -11.87 16.72
CA ASP A 58 2.88 -12.81 17.49
C ASP A 58 3.46 -14.23 17.45
N GLU A 59 4.00 -14.66 16.30
CA GLU A 59 4.70 -15.94 16.17
C GLU A 59 6.00 -15.96 16.98
N ALA A 60 6.79 -14.90 16.91
CA ALA A 60 8.03 -14.79 17.67
C ALA A 60 7.75 -14.84 19.18
N SER A 61 6.75 -14.10 19.68
CA SER A 61 6.34 -14.18 21.09
C SER A 61 5.85 -15.57 21.49
N LYS A 62 5.08 -16.27 20.64
CA LYS A 62 4.67 -17.67 20.90
C LYS A 62 5.85 -18.63 20.96
N ASN A 63 6.88 -18.38 20.15
CA ASN A 63 8.12 -19.16 20.13
C ASN A 63 9.09 -18.78 21.25
N GLY A 64 8.67 -17.91 22.18
CA GLY A 64 9.44 -17.53 23.35
C GLY A 64 10.37 -16.33 23.17
N LEU A 65 10.28 -15.60 22.05
CA LEU A 65 10.98 -14.32 21.91
C LEU A 65 10.37 -13.28 22.85
N THR A 66 11.05 -13.03 23.96
CA THR A 66 10.73 -11.95 24.91
C THR A 66 11.56 -10.71 24.57
N GLU A 67 11.18 -9.57 25.15
CA GLU A 67 11.96 -8.33 25.02
C GLU A 67 13.39 -8.49 25.55
N GLU A 68 13.58 -9.30 26.60
CA GLU A 68 14.89 -9.66 27.13
C GLU A 68 15.74 -10.46 26.12
N ILE A 69 15.16 -11.49 25.49
CA ILE A 69 15.86 -12.33 24.50
C ILE A 69 16.13 -11.52 23.22
N LEU A 70 15.21 -10.66 22.80
CA LEU A 70 15.41 -9.76 21.67
C LEU A 70 16.60 -8.81 21.94
N ASN A 71 16.67 -8.23 23.13
CA ASN A 71 17.77 -7.36 23.51
C ASN A 71 19.10 -8.12 23.63
N GLN A 72 19.09 -9.39 24.02
CA GLN A 72 20.29 -10.23 24.00
C GLN A 72 20.79 -10.43 22.56
N ILE A 73 19.91 -10.83 21.64
CA ILE A 73 20.27 -11.04 20.22
C ILE A 73 20.80 -9.76 19.56
N LEU A 74 20.12 -8.62 19.76
CA LEU A 74 20.50 -7.34 19.14
C LEU A 74 21.83 -6.79 19.67
N ASN A 75 22.15 -7.03 20.94
CA ASN A 75 23.40 -6.57 21.55
C ASN A 75 24.56 -7.56 21.31
N GLU A 76 24.28 -8.85 21.12
CA GLU A 76 25.29 -9.84 20.68
C GLU A 76 25.77 -9.56 19.24
N GLU A 77 24.89 -9.10 18.34
CA GLU A 77 25.27 -8.74 16.96
C GLU A 77 26.10 -7.43 16.85
N GLU A 78 26.09 -6.55 17.87
CA GLU A 78 26.94 -5.34 17.90
C GLU A 78 28.40 -5.63 18.29
N GLU A 79 28.68 -6.73 19.00
CA GLU A 79 30.04 -7.08 19.43
C GLU A 79 30.90 -7.72 18.31
N ASP A 80 30.29 -8.27 17.26
CA ASP A 80 31.00 -8.91 16.14
C ASP A 80 31.51 -7.92 15.06
N TYR A 81 31.26 -6.61 15.22
CA TYR A 81 31.70 -5.54 14.31
C TYR A 81 32.75 -4.57 14.89
N ILE A 82 33.35 -4.90 16.06
CA ILE A 82 34.43 -4.11 16.70
C ILE A 82 35.75 -4.88 16.70
#